data_AF-A0A511DIH1-F1
#
_entry.id   AF-A0A511DIH1-F1
#
_cell.length_a   1.000
_cell.length_b   1.000
_cell.length_c   1.000
_cell.angle_alpha   90.00
_cell.angle_beta   90.00
_cell.angle_gamma   90.00
#
_symmetry.space_group_name_H-M   'P 1'
#
loop_
_entity.id
_entity.type
_entity.pdbx_description
1 polymer ?
#
loop_
_entity_poly.entity_id
_entity_poly.type
_entity_poly.pdbx_seq_one_letter_code
_entity_poly.pdbx_strand_id
1 'polypeptide(L)'
;MAGLRGLRGARRLPDQARNAEQFRTGQAKKAVAELLLVSHLRRRRRATVRDLRSAFGWLVTGDASCDDIHDDVERGLDPRRGRRAFDLAFDAASGDYLVQEWADVDPARLPAPAVARAARGRRDLVPDLAGLDTATMTHLKRAVYFGEADIATARAEVRSYRHFEAFLDALRNPVAGLPRILLGISRVLAFAGYPDEGALALRERVFDDPSVRSIVVVKELPAADFELVSATAEAPYVESFPDQLELRHRGSNARLRITLDTAELLLRSADGEILGDTASAALRKEIQSFGDRLRLEPARSVRIVDGAGSSLSARVTPDGRIVREG
;
A
#
# COMPACT_ATOMS: atom_id res chain seq x y z
N MET A 1 -42.37 46.11 10.08
CA MET A 1 -41.59 47.02 9.20
C MET A 1 -40.31 47.40 9.95
N ALA A 2 -39.16 47.42 9.25
CA ALA A 2 -37.78 47.53 9.74
C ALA A 2 -37.19 46.23 10.36
N GLY A 3 -36.13 45.62 9.84
CA GLY A 3 -35.33 45.94 8.67
C GLY A 3 -34.24 44.88 8.47
N LEU A 4 -34.31 44.18 7.34
CA LEU A 4 -33.23 43.42 6.71
C LEU A 4 -31.98 44.30 6.54
N ARG A 5 -30.91 44.07 7.31
CA ARG A 5 -29.53 44.48 6.96
C ARG A 5 -28.52 43.56 7.63
N GLY A 6 -27.74 42.80 6.85
CA GLY A 6 -26.54 42.18 7.40
C GLY A 6 -25.88 41.00 6.66
N LEU A 7 -26.35 40.56 5.50
CA LEU A 7 -25.62 39.58 4.67
C LEU A 7 -24.39 40.25 4.02
N ARG A 8 -23.29 40.39 4.77
CA ARG A 8 -21.95 40.66 4.20
C ARG A 8 -20.86 39.99 5.05
N GLY A 9 -20.20 39.02 4.42
CA GLY A 9 -19.00 38.34 4.90
C GLY A 9 -19.27 36.87 5.16
N ALA A 10 -18.92 36.01 4.20
CA ALA A 10 -18.88 34.56 4.39
C ALA A 10 -17.85 34.24 5.49
N ARG A 11 -18.28 34.25 6.75
CA ARG A 11 -17.50 33.68 7.84
C ARG A 11 -17.48 32.18 7.59
N ARG A 12 -16.30 31.61 7.38
CA ARG A 12 -16.11 30.16 7.27
C ARG A 12 -16.73 29.52 8.51
N LEU A 13 -17.57 28.51 8.29
CA LEU A 13 -18.19 27.74 9.38
C LEU A 13 -17.08 27.07 10.21
N PRO A 14 -17.26 26.86 11.53
CA PRO A 14 -16.20 26.37 12.42
C PRO A 14 -15.49 25.09 11.91
N ASP A 15 -16.25 24.20 11.28
CA ASP A 15 -15.71 22.93 10.77
C ASP A 15 -14.97 23.10 9.43
N GLN A 16 -15.45 23.96 8.54
CA GLN A 16 -14.75 24.32 7.30
C GLN A 16 -13.44 25.06 7.58
N ALA A 17 -13.47 25.97 8.57
CA ALA A 17 -12.28 26.67 9.03
C ALA A 17 -11.27 25.68 9.62
N ARG A 18 -11.73 24.70 10.38
CA ARG A 18 -10.90 23.64 10.95
C ARG A 18 -10.30 22.73 9.88
N ASN A 19 -11.11 22.19 8.96
CA ASN A 19 -10.61 21.34 7.88
C ASN A 19 -9.54 22.10 7.07
N ALA A 20 -9.80 23.38 6.75
CA ALA A 20 -8.81 24.23 6.08
C ALA A 20 -7.52 24.41 6.89
N GLU A 21 -7.61 24.56 8.21
CA GLU A 21 -6.44 24.74 9.08
C GLU A 21 -5.61 23.46 9.21
N GLN A 22 -6.25 22.30 9.23
CA GLN A 22 -5.58 20.99 9.25
C GLN A 22 -4.74 20.75 7.98
N PHE A 23 -5.13 21.34 6.84
CA PHE A 23 -4.31 21.26 5.63
C PHE A 23 -3.13 22.24 5.61
N ARG A 24 -3.18 23.28 6.46
CA ARG A 24 -2.03 24.19 6.67
C ARG A 24 -1.03 23.61 7.65
N THR A 25 -1.48 22.78 8.58
CA THR A 25 -0.69 22.29 9.72
C THR A 25 -0.55 20.76 9.70
N GLY A 26 0.68 20.26 9.57
CA GLY A 26 1.04 18.90 10.02
C GLY A 26 0.47 17.70 9.22
N GLN A 27 0.07 16.65 9.96
CA GLN A 27 -0.08 15.26 9.49
C GLN A 27 -1.22 15.05 8.46
N ALA A 28 -2.31 15.80 8.54
CA ALA A 28 -3.41 15.70 7.58
C ALA A 28 -2.96 16.08 6.17
N LYS A 29 -2.09 17.09 6.03
CA LYS A 29 -1.45 17.42 4.75
C LYS A 29 -0.62 16.25 4.20
N LYS A 30 0.10 15.52 5.05
CA LYS A 30 0.88 14.34 4.65
C LYS A 30 -0.03 13.20 4.19
N ALA A 31 -1.15 12.97 4.90
CA ALA A 31 -2.15 11.97 4.52
C ALA A 31 -2.78 12.27 3.16
N VAL A 32 -3.17 13.52 2.89
CA VAL A 32 -3.70 13.90 1.56
C VAL A 32 -2.63 13.82 0.47
N ALA A 33 -1.40 14.24 0.76
CA ALA A 33 -0.29 14.11 -0.20
C ALA A 33 -0.02 12.64 -0.55
N GLU A 34 -0.10 11.74 0.44
CA GLU A 34 -0.02 10.29 0.24
C GLU A 34 -1.17 9.78 -0.64
N LEU A 35 -2.42 10.15 -0.36
CA LEU A 35 -3.58 9.75 -1.18
C LEU A 35 -3.46 10.22 -2.65
N LEU A 36 -2.95 11.43 -2.86
CA LEU A 36 -2.67 11.98 -4.18
C LEU A 36 -1.59 11.17 -4.91
N LEU A 37 -0.49 10.86 -4.23
CA LEU A 37 0.58 10.02 -4.79
C LEU A 37 0.10 8.60 -5.06
N VAL A 38 -0.70 8.01 -4.18
CA VAL A 38 -1.33 6.70 -4.42
C VAL A 38 -2.18 6.72 -5.68
N SER A 39 -3.00 7.76 -5.87
CA SER A 39 -3.84 7.90 -7.07
C SER A 39 -2.99 8.00 -8.34
N HIS A 40 -1.90 8.77 -8.27
CA HIS A 40 -0.94 8.88 -9.35
C HIS A 40 -0.28 7.52 -9.69
N LEU A 41 0.20 6.80 -8.68
CA LEU A 41 0.95 5.55 -8.82
C LEU A 41 0.07 4.36 -9.24
N ARG A 42 -1.24 4.37 -8.93
CA ARG A 42 -2.19 3.33 -9.37
C ARG A 42 -2.59 3.45 -10.84
N ARG A 43 -2.27 4.58 -11.50
CA ARG A 43 -2.43 4.80 -12.95
C ARG A 43 -3.84 4.52 -13.52
N ARG A 44 -4.90 4.68 -12.72
CA ARG A 44 -6.29 4.54 -13.23
C ARG A 44 -6.67 5.70 -14.13
N ARG A 45 -6.30 6.92 -13.73
CA ARG A 45 -6.44 8.15 -14.51
C ARG A 45 -5.44 9.18 -13.99
N ARG A 46 -4.90 10.02 -14.88
CA ARG A 46 -4.08 11.17 -14.45
C ARG A 46 -4.99 12.27 -13.94
N ALA A 47 -4.79 12.67 -12.69
CA ALA A 47 -5.49 13.80 -12.08
C ALA A 47 -5.10 15.12 -12.76
N THR A 48 -6.08 15.96 -13.07
CA THR A 48 -5.85 17.32 -13.56
C THR A 48 -5.83 18.31 -12.40
N VAL A 49 -5.34 19.53 -12.63
CA VAL A 49 -5.44 20.63 -11.64
C VAL A 49 -6.89 20.92 -11.26
N ARG A 50 -7.84 20.70 -12.18
CA ARG A 50 -9.27 20.83 -11.91
C ARG A 50 -9.74 19.78 -10.90
N ASP A 51 -9.33 18.53 -11.08
CA ASP A 51 -9.67 17.43 -10.17
C ASP A 51 -9.07 17.68 -8.78
N LEU A 52 -7.80 18.12 -8.72
CA LEU A 52 -7.16 18.49 -7.46
C LEU A 52 -7.94 19.58 -6.73
N ARG A 53 -8.29 20.67 -7.43
CA ARG A 53 -9.03 21.79 -6.84
C ARG A 53 -10.41 21.36 -6.34
N SER A 54 -11.09 20.50 -7.09
CA SER A 54 -12.38 19.93 -6.72
C SER A 54 -12.26 19.10 -5.45
N ALA A 55 -11.30 18.18 -5.38
CA ALA A 55 -11.04 17.36 -4.20
C ALA A 55 -10.69 18.20 -2.96
N PHE A 56 -9.84 19.23 -3.09
CA PHE A 56 -9.54 20.14 -1.97
C PHE A 56 -10.76 20.96 -1.54
N GLY A 57 -11.61 21.38 -2.48
CA GLY A 57 -12.88 22.03 -2.18
C GLY A 57 -13.74 21.10 -1.32
N TRP A 58 -13.97 19.88 -1.81
CA TRP A 58 -14.72 18.84 -1.12
C TRP A 58 -14.17 18.56 0.29
N LEU A 59 -12.87 18.35 0.44
CA LEU A 59 -12.26 18.06 1.75
C LEU A 59 -12.43 19.19 2.77
N VAL A 60 -12.59 20.44 2.32
CA VAL A 60 -12.80 21.60 3.19
C VAL A 60 -14.27 21.78 3.51
N THR A 61 -15.15 21.68 2.51
CA THR A 61 -16.56 22.09 2.64
C THR A 61 -17.54 20.92 2.76
N GLY A 62 -17.20 19.75 2.21
CA GLY A 62 -18.13 18.62 2.04
C GLY A 62 -19.39 19.00 1.27
N ASP A 63 -19.30 20.04 0.42
CA ASP A 63 -20.41 20.76 -0.21
C ASP A 63 -21.55 21.21 0.73
N ALA A 64 -21.30 21.26 2.05
CA ALA A 64 -22.27 21.73 3.02
C ALA A 64 -22.46 23.25 2.92
N SER A 65 -23.71 23.66 2.79
CA SER A 65 -24.12 25.06 2.86
C SER A 65 -24.22 25.54 4.32
N CYS A 66 -24.29 26.86 4.51
CA CYS A 66 -24.56 27.42 5.85
C CYS A 66 -25.91 26.96 6.40
N ASP A 67 -26.90 26.80 5.52
CA ASP A 67 -28.25 26.40 5.90
C ASP A 67 -28.25 24.94 6.41
N ASP A 68 -27.51 24.04 5.75
CA ASP A 68 -27.37 22.65 6.19
C ASP A 68 -26.76 22.54 7.61
N ILE A 69 -25.80 23.41 7.93
CA ILE A 69 -25.16 23.43 9.26
C ILE A 69 -26.12 24.02 10.31
N HIS A 70 -26.87 25.06 9.96
CA HIS A 70 -27.87 25.61 10.87
C HIS A 70 -28.98 24.61 11.15
N ASP A 71 -29.48 23.93 10.13
CA ASP A 71 -30.48 22.86 10.26
C ASP A 71 -30.03 21.77 11.24
N ASP A 72 -28.76 21.35 11.19
CA ASP A 72 -28.23 20.36 12.11
C ASP A 72 -28.15 20.87 13.55
N VAL A 73 -27.69 22.10 13.74
CA VAL A 73 -27.61 22.73 15.07
C VAL A 73 -29.01 22.91 15.66
N GLU A 74 -29.98 23.35 14.86
CA GLU A 74 -31.39 23.49 15.27
C GLU A 74 -32.02 22.14 15.65
N ARG A 75 -31.62 21.05 14.97
CA ARG A 75 -32.04 19.68 15.30
C ARG A 75 -31.25 19.05 16.45
N GLY A 76 -30.30 19.77 17.05
CA GLY A 76 -29.45 19.26 18.13
C GLY A 76 -28.45 18.18 17.68
N LEU A 77 -28.15 18.12 16.39
CA LEU A 77 -27.15 17.22 15.80
C LEU A 77 -25.77 17.88 15.85
N ASP A 78 -24.71 17.08 15.93
CA ASP A 78 -23.34 17.59 15.80
C ASP A 78 -23.04 17.86 14.31
N PRO A 79 -22.88 19.13 13.87
CA PRO A 79 -22.62 19.47 12.48
C PRO A 79 -21.29 18.90 11.95
N ARG A 80 -20.41 18.42 12.83
CA ARG A 80 -19.12 17.83 12.47
C ARG A 80 -19.25 16.41 11.96
N ARG A 81 -20.30 15.70 12.34
CA ARG A 81 -20.42 14.26 12.11
C ARG A 81 -20.41 13.98 10.62
N GLY A 82 -19.44 13.19 10.16
CA GLY A 82 -19.27 12.87 8.73
C GLY A 82 -18.73 14.02 7.85
N ARG A 83 -18.49 15.22 8.41
CA ARG A 83 -17.97 16.39 7.68
C ARG A 83 -16.51 16.73 8.01
N ARG A 84 -15.83 15.81 8.69
CA ARG A 84 -14.40 15.94 8.98
C ARG A 84 -13.60 15.61 7.73
N ALA A 85 -12.48 16.29 7.53
CA ALA A 85 -11.57 16.03 6.40
C ALA A 85 -11.28 14.54 6.19
N PHE A 86 -11.01 13.79 7.26
CA PHE A 86 -10.75 12.35 7.16
C PHE A 86 -11.97 11.49 6.83
N ASP A 87 -13.19 11.98 7.05
CA ASP A 87 -14.42 11.29 6.63
C ASP A 87 -14.73 11.59 5.17
N LEU A 88 -14.64 12.87 4.81
CA LEU A 88 -14.87 13.38 3.47
C LEU A 88 -13.88 12.79 2.46
N ALA A 89 -12.64 12.52 2.87
CA ALA A 89 -11.60 11.95 2.00
C ALA A 89 -11.92 10.53 1.49
N PHE A 90 -12.86 9.84 2.11
CA PHE A 90 -13.23 8.48 1.72
C PHE A 90 -14.72 8.37 1.39
N ASP A 91 -15.36 9.50 1.06
CA ASP A 91 -16.75 9.52 0.66
C ASP A 91 -16.92 9.09 -0.81
N ALA A 92 -17.35 7.86 -1.00
CA ALA A 92 -17.68 7.30 -2.32
C ALA A 92 -18.82 8.05 -3.03
N ALA A 93 -19.65 8.82 -2.31
CA ALA A 93 -20.77 9.58 -2.86
C ALA A 93 -20.41 11.02 -3.25
N SER A 94 -19.17 11.48 -3.00
CA SER A 94 -18.72 12.87 -3.22
C SER A 94 -18.89 13.44 -4.63
N GLY A 95 -19.06 12.59 -5.66
CA GLY A 95 -19.06 13.01 -7.06
C GLY A 95 -17.70 13.50 -7.59
N ASP A 96 -16.70 13.64 -6.71
CA ASP A 96 -15.32 13.98 -7.05
C ASP A 96 -14.51 12.72 -7.41
N TYR A 97 -13.84 12.76 -8.55
CA TYR A 97 -13.09 11.62 -9.07
C TYR A 97 -12.00 11.12 -8.10
N LEU A 98 -11.22 12.01 -7.49
CA LEU A 98 -10.11 11.62 -6.62
C LEU A 98 -10.64 11.04 -5.32
N VAL A 99 -11.66 11.66 -4.74
CA VAL A 99 -12.27 11.19 -3.49
C VAL A 99 -12.93 9.82 -3.69
N GLN A 100 -13.61 9.62 -4.83
CA GLN A 100 -14.12 8.30 -5.22
C GLN A 100 -13.01 7.26 -5.35
N GLU A 101 -11.86 7.63 -5.91
CA GLU A 101 -10.70 6.74 -5.98
C GLU A 101 -10.12 6.42 -4.59
N TRP A 102 -10.07 7.40 -3.69
CA TRP A 102 -9.58 7.23 -2.32
C TRP A 102 -10.47 6.31 -1.49
N ALA A 103 -11.78 6.31 -1.75
CA ALA A 103 -12.71 5.39 -1.08
C ALA A 103 -12.35 3.90 -1.29
N ASP A 104 -11.62 3.54 -2.35
CA ASP A 104 -11.11 2.18 -2.54
C ASP A 104 -10.01 1.77 -1.57
N VAL A 105 -9.26 2.76 -1.06
CA VAL A 105 -8.15 2.57 -0.12
C VAL A 105 -8.50 3.03 1.29
N ASP A 106 -9.81 3.13 1.59
CA ASP A 106 -10.34 3.61 2.86
C ASP A 106 -9.81 2.79 4.06
N PRO A 107 -9.14 3.45 5.02
CA PRO A 107 -8.72 2.86 6.30
C PRO A 107 -9.78 2.02 7.00
N ALA A 108 -11.06 2.40 6.87
CA ALA A 108 -12.17 1.73 7.53
C ALA A 108 -12.29 0.24 7.13
N ARG A 109 -11.91 -0.10 5.89
CA ARG A 109 -11.99 -1.44 5.29
C ARG A 109 -10.91 -2.39 5.78
N LEU A 110 -9.87 -1.87 6.43
CA LEU A 110 -8.70 -2.66 6.85
C LEU A 110 -8.87 -3.23 8.26
N PRO A 111 -8.34 -4.43 8.53
CA PRO A 111 -8.19 -4.91 9.90
C PRO A 111 -7.16 -4.04 10.64
N ALA A 112 -7.56 -3.45 11.77
CA ALA A 112 -6.69 -2.62 12.59
C ALA A 112 -6.78 -3.00 14.09
N PRO A 113 -6.17 -4.13 14.50
CA PRO A 113 -6.24 -4.63 15.86
C PRO A 113 -5.64 -3.68 16.91
N ALA A 114 -4.57 -2.94 16.60
CA ALA A 114 -4.03 -1.95 17.52
C ALA A 114 -5.02 -0.80 17.76
N VAL A 115 -5.70 -0.32 16.70
CA VAL A 115 -6.76 0.68 16.82
C VAL A 115 -7.92 0.14 17.67
N ALA A 116 -8.36 -1.10 17.40
CA ALA A 116 -9.46 -1.71 18.14
C ALA A 116 -9.12 -1.98 19.62
N ARG A 117 -7.87 -2.29 19.96
CA ARG A 117 -7.40 -2.41 21.34
C ARG A 117 -7.33 -1.06 22.03
N ALA A 118 -6.78 -0.06 21.36
CA ALA A 118 -6.72 1.31 21.88
C ALA A 118 -8.13 1.86 22.15
N ALA A 119 -9.07 1.69 21.22
CA ALA A 119 -10.47 2.11 21.40
C ALA A 119 -11.11 1.53 22.67
N ARG A 120 -10.81 0.28 23.03
CA ARG A 120 -11.34 -0.36 24.24
C ARG A 120 -10.64 0.08 25.53
N GLY A 121 -9.37 0.47 25.44
CA GLY A 121 -8.54 0.83 26.59
C GLY A 121 -8.48 2.32 26.91
N ARG A 122 -8.85 3.19 25.96
CA ARG A 122 -8.66 4.64 26.04
C ARG A 122 -9.98 5.40 25.99
N ARG A 123 -10.40 5.91 27.16
CA ARG A 123 -11.63 6.71 27.30
C ARG A 123 -11.59 8.04 26.56
N ASP A 124 -10.42 8.56 26.24
CA ASP A 124 -10.26 9.77 25.42
C ASP A 124 -10.60 9.54 23.94
N LEU A 125 -10.49 8.29 23.46
CA LEU A 125 -10.87 7.91 22.10
C LEU A 125 -12.34 7.48 22.03
N VAL A 126 -12.78 6.69 23.02
CA VAL A 126 -14.15 6.18 23.13
C VAL A 126 -14.61 6.33 24.58
N PRO A 127 -15.40 7.37 24.91
CA PRO A 127 -15.81 7.66 26.29
C PRO A 127 -16.65 6.54 26.93
N ASP A 128 -17.49 5.90 26.13
CA ASP A 128 -18.35 4.79 26.53
C ASP A 128 -18.23 3.63 25.55
N LEU A 129 -17.88 2.45 26.07
CA LEU A 129 -17.75 1.23 25.28
C LEU A 129 -19.07 0.77 24.67
N ALA A 130 -20.21 1.17 25.24
CA ALA A 130 -21.52 0.93 24.62
C ALA A 130 -21.66 1.67 23.27
N GLY A 131 -20.89 2.74 23.07
CA GLY A 131 -20.81 3.49 21.80
C GLY A 131 -19.76 2.96 20.81
N LEU A 132 -19.06 1.86 21.13
CA LEU A 132 -18.10 1.24 20.23
C LEU A 132 -18.82 0.43 19.14
N ASP A 133 -19.30 1.13 18.12
CA ASP A 133 -19.95 0.56 16.96
C ASP A 133 -19.08 0.65 15.68
N THR A 134 -19.65 0.24 14.55
CA THR A 134 -18.97 0.28 13.26
C THR A 134 -18.66 1.71 12.80
N ALA A 135 -19.54 2.67 13.10
CA ALA A 135 -19.35 4.07 12.71
C ALA A 135 -18.19 4.69 13.50
N THR A 136 -18.17 4.51 14.82
CA THR A 136 -17.09 4.95 15.70
C THR A 136 -15.74 4.36 15.26
N MET A 137 -15.69 3.07 14.95
CA MET A 137 -14.46 2.44 14.44
C MET A 137 -14.04 2.96 13.06
N THR A 138 -15.00 3.26 12.18
CA THR A 138 -14.75 3.86 10.86
C THR A 138 -14.08 5.22 11.01
N HIS A 139 -14.68 6.11 11.81
CA HIS A 139 -14.13 7.43 12.10
C HIS A 139 -12.74 7.34 12.74
N LEU A 140 -12.56 6.45 13.72
CA LEU A 140 -11.30 6.32 14.43
C LEU A 140 -10.16 5.86 13.52
N LYS A 141 -10.37 4.85 12.67
CA LYS A 141 -9.35 4.38 11.72
C LYS A 141 -8.93 5.48 10.73
N ARG A 142 -9.90 6.23 10.20
CA ARG A 142 -9.65 7.37 9.31
C ARG A 142 -8.91 8.50 10.03
N ALA A 143 -9.29 8.82 11.27
CA ALA A 143 -8.60 9.79 12.10
C ALA A 143 -7.14 9.40 12.40
N VAL A 144 -6.86 8.10 12.64
CA VAL A 144 -5.49 7.59 12.80
C VAL A 144 -4.69 7.77 11.51
N TYR A 145 -5.27 7.47 10.35
CA TYR A 145 -4.61 7.65 9.05
C TYR A 145 -4.20 9.12 8.81
N PHE A 146 -5.11 10.05 9.13
CA PHE A 146 -4.89 11.51 9.04
C PHE A 146 -3.99 12.08 10.15
N GLY A 147 -3.62 11.27 11.15
CA GLY A 147 -2.81 11.70 12.29
C GLY A 147 -3.56 12.61 13.27
N GLU A 148 -4.89 12.59 13.26
CA GLU A 148 -5.72 13.28 14.26
C GLU A 148 -5.88 12.48 15.56
N ALA A 149 -5.84 11.15 15.46
CA ALA A 149 -5.80 10.25 16.61
C ALA A 149 -4.44 9.57 16.65
N ASP A 150 -3.61 9.93 17.65
CA ASP A 150 -2.32 9.29 17.83
C ASP A 150 -2.47 7.99 18.61
N ILE A 151 -2.23 6.88 17.91
CA ILE A 151 -2.17 5.53 18.47
C ILE A 151 -0.84 4.95 17.99
N ALA A 152 0.08 4.77 18.94
CA ALA A 152 1.42 4.29 18.66
C ALA A 152 1.39 3.07 17.74
N THR A 153 2.19 3.11 16.66
CA THR A 153 2.35 2.05 15.65
C THR A 153 1.11 1.69 14.82
N ALA A 154 -0.07 2.23 15.14
CA ALA A 154 -1.32 1.85 14.46
C ALA A 154 -1.49 2.48 13.07
N ARG A 155 -0.74 3.55 12.75
CA ARG A 155 -0.80 4.18 11.41
C ARG A 155 -0.47 3.17 10.30
N ALA A 156 0.42 2.21 10.54
CA ALA A 156 0.76 1.19 9.56
C ALA A 156 -0.40 0.21 9.27
N GLU A 157 -1.25 -0.10 10.28
CA GLU A 157 -2.40 -1.01 10.12
C GLU A 157 -3.54 -0.37 9.31
N VAL A 158 -3.64 0.96 9.31
CA VAL A 158 -4.71 1.70 8.64
C VAL A 158 -4.31 2.21 7.23
N ARG A 159 -3.12 1.86 6.74
CA ARG A 159 -2.68 2.16 5.37
C ARG A 159 -2.96 0.97 4.47
N SER A 160 -3.65 1.21 3.36
CA SER A 160 -3.85 0.17 2.32
C SER A 160 -2.52 -0.25 1.69
N TYR A 161 -1.55 0.67 1.62
CA TYR A 161 -0.18 0.42 1.20
C TYR A 161 0.74 0.58 2.40
N ARG A 162 0.93 -0.50 3.18
CA ARG A 162 1.75 -0.49 4.38
C ARG A 162 3.20 -0.11 4.07
N HIS A 163 3.69 -0.55 2.93
CA HIS A 163 5.06 -0.33 2.47
C HIS A 163 5.21 0.83 1.48
N PHE A 164 4.26 1.77 1.47
CA PHE A 164 4.28 2.94 0.59
C PHE A 164 5.60 3.71 0.63
N GLU A 165 6.12 4.02 1.83
CA GLU A 165 7.40 4.75 1.95
C GLU A 165 8.57 3.93 1.41
N ALA A 166 8.60 2.61 1.68
CA ALA A 166 9.65 1.73 1.18
C ALA A 166 9.64 1.65 -0.35
N PHE A 167 8.46 1.70 -0.97
CA PHE A 167 8.34 1.79 -2.42
C PHE A 167 8.86 3.14 -2.96
N LEU A 168 8.52 4.26 -2.33
CA LEU A 168 9.06 5.58 -2.70
C LEU A 168 10.59 5.66 -2.53
N ASP A 169 11.12 5.07 -1.46
CA ASP A 169 12.55 4.95 -1.22
C ASP A 169 13.23 4.12 -2.31
N ALA A 170 12.63 2.99 -2.69
CA ALA A 170 13.13 2.16 -3.79
C ALA A 170 13.05 2.89 -5.15
N LEU A 171 12.03 3.70 -5.41
CA LEU A 171 11.98 4.54 -6.63
C LEU A 171 13.13 5.55 -6.68
N ARG A 172 13.51 6.12 -5.54
CA ARG A 172 14.64 7.07 -5.42
C ARG A 172 15.99 6.39 -5.46
N ASN A 173 16.12 5.23 -4.82
CA ASN A 173 17.34 4.43 -4.75
C ASN A 173 17.03 2.94 -5.00
N PRO A 174 16.90 2.53 -6.27
CA PRO A 174 16.55 1.16 -6.62
C PRO A 174 17.54 0.12 -6.09
N VAL A 175 18.84 0.45 -6.03
CA VAL A 175 19.87 -0.47 -5.55
C VAL A 175 19.63 -0.86 -4.09
N ALA A 176 19.22 0.10 -3.23
CA ALA A 176 18.89 -0.18 -1.84
C ALA A 176 17.61 -1.02 -1.68
N GLY A 177 16.68 -0.94 -2.63
CA GLY A 177 15.42 -1.71 -2.62
C GLY A 177 15.57 -3.15 -3.12
N LEU A 178 16.59 -3.44 -3.93
CA LEU A 178 16.78 -4.73 -4.60
C LEU A 178 16.70 -5.94 -3.64
N PRO A 179 17.42 -5.99 -2.50
CA PRO A 179 17.42 -7.17 -1.64
C PRO A 179 16.01 -7.57 -1.17
N ARG A 180 15.20 -6.58 -0.75
CA ARG A 180 13.86 -6.82 -0.22
C ARG A 180 12.87 -7.22 -1.32
N ILE A 181 13.04 -6.69 -2.53
CA ILE A 181 12.27 -7.12 -3.70
C ILE A 181 12.60 -8.57 -4.07
N LEU A 182 13.88 -8.94 -4.11
CA LEU A 182 14.29 -10.32 -4.38
C LEU A 182 13.72 -11.28 -3.33
N LEU A 183 13.83 -10.95 -2.04
CA LEU A 183 13.25 -11.77 -0.96
C LEU A 183 11.74 -11.96 -1.12
N GLY A 184 11.02 -10.89 -1.45
CA GLY A 184 9.58 -10.94 -1.71
C GLY A 184 9.24 -11.89 -2.87
N ILE A 185 9.97 -11.80 -3.97
CA ILE A 185 9.78 -12.68 -5.14
C ILE A 185 10.11 -14.13 -4.78
N SER A 186 11.22 -14.36 -4.06
CA SER A 186 11.63 -15.68 -3.57
C SER A 186 10.54 -16.34 -2.74
N ARG A 187 9.88 -15.59 -1.85
CA ARG A 187 8.80 -16.12 -1.02
C ARG A 187 7.51 -16.39 -1.77
N VAL A 188 7.30 -15.72 -2.90
CA VAL A 188 6.19 -15.98 -3.83
C VAL A 188 6.47 -17.20 -4.72
N LEU A 189 7.69 -17.33 -5.25
CA LEU A 189 8.05 -18.32 -6.28
C LEU A 189 8.65 -19.63 -5.74
N ALA A 190 9.28 -19.59 -4.57
CA ALA A 190 9.85 -20.77 -3.92
C ALA A 190 8.93 -21.28 -2.81
N PHE A 191 8.95 -20.60 -1.65
CA PHE A 191 8.09 -20.91 -0.50
C PHE A 191 8.07 -19.74 0.49
N ALA A 192 6.96 -19.56 1.21
CA ALA A 192 6.73 -18.38 2.07
C ALA A 192 7.80 -18.19 3.17
N GLY A 193 8.41 -19.27 3.64
CA GLY A 193 9.46 -19.25 4.67
C GLY A 193 10.89 -19.12 4.14
N TYR A 194 11.09 -18.80 2.85
CA TYR A 194 12.44 -18.72 2.29
C TYR A 194 13.30 -17.70 3.07
N PRO A 195 14.51 -18.10 3.53
CA PRO A 195 15.41 -17.23 4.28
C PRO A 195 16.01 -16.15 3.39
N ASP A 196 16.44 -15.03 3.98
CA ASP A 196 17.14 -13.98 3.24
C ASP A 196 18.59 -14.38 2.98
N GLU A 197 18.83 -14.99 1.83
CA GLU A 197 20.14 -15.47 1.37
C GLU A 197 20.79 -14.52 0.34
N GLY A 198 20.22 -13.33 0.13
CA GLY A 198 20.73 -12.40 -0.90
C GLY A 198 20.65 -12.96 -2.33
N ALA A 199 19.64 -13.79 -2.61
CA ALA A 199 19.42 -14.44 -3.90
C ALA A 199 17.92 -14.45 -4.28
N LEU A 200 17.64 -14.56 -5.58
CA LEU A 200 16.31 -14.90 -6.06
C LEU A 200 16.16 -16.42 -6.07
N ALA A 201 15.15 -16.92 -5.38
CA ALA A 201 14.83 -18.33 -5.31
C ALA A 201 13.56 -18.67 -6.08
N LEU A 202 13.58 -19.79 -6.78
CA LEU A 202 12.43 -20.30 -7.51
C LEU A 202 12.35 -21.83 -7.36
N ARG A 203 11.18 -22.35 -6.99
CA ARG A 203 10.96 -23.79 -6.84
C ARG A 203 10.90 -24.46 -8.20
N GLU A 204 11.67 -25.49 -8.48
CA GLU A 204 11.58 -26.28 -9.72
C GLU A 204 10.30 -27.12 -9.81
N ARG A 205 9.53 -26.89 -10.88
CA ARG A 205 8.21 -27.52 -11.07
C ARG A 205 8.25 -28.92 -11.65
N VAL A 206 9.38 -29.30 -12.25
CA VAL A 206 9.58 -30.66 -12.79
C VAL A 206 9.45 -31.72 -11.69
N PHE A 207 9.68 -31.34 -10.43
CA PHE A 207 9.59 -32.22 -9.27
C PHE A 207 8.25 -32.11 -8.51
N ASP A 208 7.25 -31.43 -9.07
CA ASP A 208 5.92 -31.30 -8.45
C ASP A 208 5.03 -32.55 -8.63
N ASP A 209 5.60 -33.69 -9.05
CA ASP A 209 4.88 -34.94 -9.21
C ASP A 209 4.19 -35.36 -7.89
N PRO A 210 2.88 -35.69 -7.90
CA PRO A 210 2.14 -36.13 -6.72
C PRO A 210 2.77 -37.33 -5.98
N SER A 211 3.57 -38.14 -6.68
CA SER A 211 4.29 -39.29 -6.12
C SER A 211 5.60 -38.92 -5.40
N VAL A 212 6.13 -37.71 -5.61
CA VAL A 212 7.44 -37.23 -5.10
C VAL A 212 7.26 -36.11 -4.04
N ARG A 213 6.05 -35.99 -3.46
CA ARG A 213 5.61 -34.92 -2.52
C ARG A 213 6.51 -34.62 -1.31
N SER A 214 7.59 -35.37 -1.11
CA SER A 214 8.56 -35.17 -0.03
C SER A 214 9.81 -34.39 -0.44
N ILE A 215 9.98 -33.91 -1.68
CA ILE A 215 11.18 -33.13 -2.04
C ILE A 215 10.80 -31.89 -2.86
N VAL A 216 11.21 -30.72 -2.39
CA VAL A 216 11.12 -29.44 -3.07
C VAL A 216 12.52 -29.02 -3.49
N VAL A 217 12.75 -28.91 -4.80
CA VAL A 217 14.00 -28.39 -5.34
C VAL A 217 13.83 -26.90 -5.60
N VAL A 218 14.75 -26.09 -5.10
CA VAL A 218 14.73 -24.63 -5.20
C VAL A 218 16.02 -24.19 -5.84
N LYS A 219 15.90 -23.52 -6.97
CA LYS A 219 16.99 -22.93 -7.71
C LYS A 219 17.26 -21.53 -7.16
N GLU A 220 18.54 -21.21 -6.92
CA GLU A 220 18.96 -19.90 -6.40
C GLU A 220 19.81 -19.17 -7.44
N LEU A 221 19.38 -17.96 -7.80
CA LEU A 221 20.07 -17.05 -8.71
C LEU A 221 20.68 -15.88 -7.90
N PRO A 222 22.00 -15.65 -7.98
CA PRO A 222 22.68 -14.59 -7.24
C PRO A 222 22.07 -13.20 -7.47
N ALA A 223 21.99 -12.37 -6.43
CA ALA A 223 21.52 -10.98 -6.57
C ALA A 223 22.33 -10.15 -7.59
N ALA A 224 23.61 -10.47 -7.78
CA ALA A 224 24.48 -9.81 -8.77
C ALA A 224 23.98 -9.98 -10.22
N ASP A 225 23.19 -11.02 -10.49
CA ASP A 225 22.59 -11.27 -11.80
C ASP A 225 21.35 -10.42 -12.04
N PHE A 226 20.95 -9.59 -11.07
CA PHE A 226 19.78 -8.73 -11.16
C PHE A 226 20.13 -7.26 -11.06
N GLU A 227 19.23 -6.46 -11.60
CA GLU A 227 19.26 -5.02 -11.50
C GLU A 227 17.84 -4.52 -11.27
N LEU A 228 17.67 -3.68 -10.24
CA LEU A 228 16.45 -2.92 -10.05
C LEU A 228 16.69 -1.53 -10.61
N VAL A 229 15.82 -1.07 -11.50
CA VAL A 229 15.85 0.30 -12.03
C VAL A 229 14.53 0.98 -11.78
N SER A 230 14.56 2.29 -11.56
CA SER A 230 13.36 3.11 -11.65
C SER A 230 13.03 3.34 -13.12
N ALA A 231 11.75 3.24 -13.46
CA ALA A 231 11.26 3.48 -14.80
C ALA A 231 10.07 4.43 -14.71
N THR A 232 10.00 5.37 -15.65
CA THR A 232 8.84 6.22 -15.85
C THR A 232 8.12 5.74 -17.10
N ALA A 233 6.79 5.71 -17.09
CA ALA A 233 6.08 5.56 -18.37
C ALA A 233 6.42 6.74 -19.28
N GLU A 234 6.72 6.47 -20.55
CA GLU A 234 6.93 7.51 -21.54
C GLU A 234 5.74 8.48 -21.54
N ALA A 235 6.04 9.77 -21.38
CA ALA A 235 5.04 10.82 -21.37
C ALA A 235 5.62 12.09 -22.02
N PRO A 236 4.85 12.81 -22.84
CA PRO A 236 5.34 13.96 -23.62
C PRO A 236 5.51 15.24 -22.78
N TYR A 237 5.76 15.13 -21.48
CA TYR A 237 5.76 16.27 -20.55
C TYR A 237 7.16 16.57 -20.01
N VAL A 238 7.39 17.84 -19.68
CA VAL A 238 8.68 18.38 -19.21
C VAL A 238 9.07 17.82 -17.84
N GLU A 239 8.09 17.57 -16.98
CA GLU A 239 8.29 16.97 -15.67
C GLU A 239 7.71 15.55 -15.65
N SER A 240 8.55 14.58 -15.29
CA SER A 240 8.15 13.19 -15.13
C SER A 240 8.74 12.66 -13.82
N PHE A 241 7.95 11.87 -13.09
CA PHE A 241 8.36 11.23 -11.85
C PHE A 241 8.36 9.71 -12.07
N PRO A 242 9.42 8.98 -11.69
CA PRO A 242 9.42 7.53 -11.76
C PRO A 242 8.29 6.95 -10.90
N ASP A 243 7.42 6.17 -11.53
CA ASP A 243 6.17 5.70 -10.93
C ASP A 243 6.08 4.17 -10.90
N GLN A 244 7.15 3.49 -11.33
CA GLN A 244 7.30 2.05 -11.27
C GLN A 244 8.79 1.66 -11.18
N LEU A 245 9.03 0.46 -10.70
CA LEU A 245 10.33 -0.20 -10.74
C LEU A 245 10.32 -1.26 -11.85
N GLU A 246 11.48 -1.57 -12.39
CA GLU A 246 11.66 -2.72 -13.27
C GLU A 246 12.82 -3.56 -12.74
N LEU A 247 12.53 -4.82 -12.42
CA LEU A 247 13.55 -5.81 -12.11
C LEU A 247 13.97 -6.48 -13.41
N ARG A 248 15.28 -6.45 -13.68
CA ARG A 248 15.90 -7.03 -14.87
C ARG A 248 16.86 -8.12 -14.45
N HIS A 249 16.83 -9.25 -15.14
CA HIS A 249 17.91 -10.21 -15.10
C HIS A 249 18.98 -9.80 -16.12
N ARG A 250 20.27 -9.87 -15.76
CA ARG A 250 21.38 -9.47 -16.63
C ARG A 250 21.73 -10.54 -17.67
N GLY A 251 21.55 -11.81 -17.31
CA GLY A 251 21.86 -12.95 -18.18
C GLY A 251 20.83 -13.21 -19.27
N SER A 252 19.63 -12.62 -19.18
CA SER A 252 18.57 -12.81 -20.17
C SER A 252 17.62 -11.64 -20.27
N ASN A 253 16.67 -11.70 -21.21
CA ASN A 253 15.67 -10.64 -21.40
C ASN A 253 14.49 -10.71 -20.41
N ALA A 254 14.62 -11.47 -19.31
CA ALA A 254 13.58 -11.55 -18.29
C ALA A 254 13.46 -10.22 -17.53
N ARG A 255 12.24 -9.67 -17.53
CA ARG A 255 11.89 -8.41 -16.85
C ARG A 255 10.59 -8.55 -16.10
N LEU A 256 10.53 -7.97 -14.91
CA LEU A 256 9.31 -7.83 -14.11
C LEU A 256 9.05 -6.36 -13.84
N ARG A 257 7.88 -5.88 -14.25
CA ARG A 257 7.40 -4.54 -13.93
C ARG A 257 6.79 -4.57 -12.53
N ILE A 258 7.20 -3.63 -11.70
CA ILE A 258 6.80 -3.56 -10.29
C ILE A 258 6.11 -2.21 -10.08
N THR A 259 4.77 -2.24 -10.09
CA THR A 259 3.92 -1.11 -9.71
C THR A 259 3.81 -1.02 -8.19
N LEU A 260 3.11 0.00 -7.68
CA LEU A 260 2.81 0.13 -6.25
C LEU A 260 2.11 -1.13 -5.69
N ASP A 261 1.13 -1.69 -6.41
CA ASP A 261 0.42 -2.91 -5.98
C ASP A 261 1.33 -4.13 -5.94
N THR A 262 2.18 -4.31 -6.97
CA THR A 262 3.16 -5.41 -7.00
C THR A 262 4.18 -5.25 -5.87
N ALA A 263 4.69 -4.03 -5.65
CA ALA A 263 5.64 -3.75 -4.58
C ALA A 263 5.04 -4.05 -3.20
N GLU A 264 3.80 -3.63 -2.94
CA GLU A 264 3.11 -3.93 -1.68
C GLU A 264 2.99 -5.44 -1.45
N LEU A 265 2.60 -6.20 -2.47
CA LEU A 265 2.53 -7.66 -2.40
C LEU A 265 3.89 -8.28 -2.09
N LEU A 266 4.94 -7.87 -2.80
CA LEU A 266 6.29 -8.40 -2.64
C LEU A 266 6.86 -8.05 -1.27
N LEU A 267 6.67 -6.83 -0.78
CA LEU A 267 7.20 -6.38 0.51
C LEU A 267 6.47 -7.04 1.69
N ARG A 268 5.15 -7.26 1.59
CA ARG A 268 4.40 -8.08 2.56
C ARG A 268 4.85 -9.54 2.55
N SER A 269 5.12 -10.09 1.36
CA SER A 269 5.68 -11.43 1.23
C SER A 269 7.08 -11.50 1.87
N ALA A 270 7.91 -10.46 1.70
CA ALA A 270 9.21 -10.32 2.36
C ALA A 270 9.12 -10.16 3.89
N ASP A 271 7.98 -9.73 4.42
CA ASP A 271 7.67 -9.75 5.86
C ASP A 271 7.11 -11.11 6.34
N GLY A 272 6.83 -12.04 5.40
CA GLY A 272 6.40 -13.41 5.69
C GLY A 272 4.89 -13.63 5.55
N GLU A 273 4.16 -12.65 5.01
CA GLU A 273 2.71 -12.77 4.82
C GLU A 273 2.38 -13.68 3.62
N ILE A 274 1.42 -14.60 3.82
CA ILE A 274 0.91 -15.47 2.75
C ILE A 274 -0.30 -14.81 2.11
N LEU A 275 -0.16 -14.37 0.87
CA LEU A 275 -1.20 -13.65 0.12
C LEU A 275 -1.87 -14.58 -0.91
N GLY A 276 -3.06 -15.07 -0.55
CA GLY A 276 -3.83 -16.03 -1.35
C GLY A 276 -5.17 -15.51 -1.88
N ASP A 277 -5.49 -14.24 -1.63
CA ASP A 277 -6.77 -13.65 -2.00
C ASP A 277 -6.94 -13.45 -3.51
N THR A 278 -8.17 -13.14 -3.92
CA THR A 278 -8.52 -12.95 -5.35
C THR A 278 -7.92 -11.67 -5.93
N ALA A 279 -7.75 -10.61 -5.14
CA ALA A 279 -7.21 -9.34 -5.62
C ALA A 279 -5.71 -9.46 -5.95
N SER A 280 -4.95 -10.26 -5.20
CA SER A 280 -3.53 -10.54 -5.47
C SER A 280 -3.27 -11.54 -6.60
N ALA A 281 -4.30 -12.26 -7.09
CA ALA A 281 -4.13 -13.37 -8.02
C ALA A 281 -3.51 -12.96 -9.38
N ALA A 282 -3.92 -11.79 -9.92
CA ALA A 282 -3.36 -11.28 -11.17
C ALA A 282 -1.87 -10.92 -11.04
N LEU A 283 -1.50 -10.23 -9.95
CA LEU A 283 -0.11 -9.85 -9.65
C LEU A 283 0.77 -11.09 -9.46
N ARG A 284 0.28 -12.11 -8.75
CA ARG A 284 0.99 -13.39 -8.58
C ARG A 284 1.22 -14.10 -9.92
N LYS A 285 0.27 -14.05 -10.86
CA LYS A 285 0.46 -14.60 -12.21
C LYS A 285 1.55 -13.89 -13.00
N GLU A 286 1.67 -12.57 -12.87
CA GLU A 286 2.75 -11.80 -13.51
C GLU A 286 4.12 -12.19 -12.93
N ILE A 287 4.22 -12.27 -11.60
CA ILE A 287 5.43 -12.72 -10.89
C ILE A 287 5.78 -14.17 -11.32
N GLN A 288 4.78 -15.05 -11.43
CA GLN A 288 4.98 -16.42 -11.90
C GLN A 288 5.52 -16.48 -13.33
N SER A 289 4.98 -15.66 -14.22
CA SER A 289 5.42 -15.58 -15.62
C SER A 289 6.85 -15.05 -15.75
N PHE A 290 7.29 -14.19 -14.83
CA PHE A 290 8.70 -13.82 -14.68
C PHE A 290 9.55 -15.00 -14.19
N GLY A 291 9.12 -15.69 -13.14
CA GLY A 291 9.79 -16.89 -12.63
C GLY A 291 9.95 -17.99 -13.68
N ASP A 292 8.92 -18.24 -14.48
CA ASP A 292 8.93 -19.27 -15.52
C ASP A 292 9.96 -18.97 -16.63
N ARG A 293 10.22 -17.69 -16.93
CA ARG A 293 11.34 -17.30 -17.81
C ARG A 293 12.69 -17.56 -17.17
N LEU A 294 12.84 -17.25 -15.87
CA LEU A 294 14.09 -17.48 -15.13
C LEU A 294 14.42 -18.96 -14.91
N ARG A 295 13.44 -19.87 -14.97
CA ARG A 295 13.68 -21.32 -14.89
C ARG A 295 14.65 -21.82 -15.95
N LEU A 296 14.61 -21.20 -17.14
CA LEU A 296 15.44 -21.58 -18.28
C LEU A 296 16.92 -21.21 -18.09
N GLU A 297 17.24 -20.32 -17.15
CA GLU A 297 18.63 -19.92 -16.89
C GLU A 297 19.43 -21.05 -16.23
N PRO A 298 20.75 -21.13 -16.41
CA PRO A 298 21.56 -22.01 -15.58
C PRO A 298 21.59 -21.48 -14.13
N ALA A 299 21.58 -22.38 -13.14
CA ALA A 299 21.89 -22.01 -11.76
C ALA A 299 23.16 -22.69 -11.26
N ARG A 300 23.83 -21.98 -10.37
CA ARG A 300 25.03 -22.47 -9.68
C ARG A 300 24.75 -22.91 -8.26
N SER A 301 23.58 -22.61 -7.70
CA SER A 301 23.15 -23.02 -6.37
C SER A 301 21.74 -23.61 -6.42
N VAL A 302 21.53 -24.69 -5.69
CA VAL A 302 20.24 -25.36 -5.51
C VAL A 302 20.08 -25.73 -4.05
N ARG A 303 18.89 -25.48 -3.51
CA ARG A 303 18.45 -25.96 -2.20
C ARG A 303 17.41 -27.05 -2.38
N ILE A 304 17.59 -28.14 -1.67
CA ILE A 304 16.68 -29.29 -1.66
C ILE A 304 16.05 -29.32 -0.28
N VAL A 305 14.73 -29.18 -0.21
CA VAL A 305 13.96 -29.24 1.04
C VAL A 305 13.17 -30.54 1.06
N ASP A 306 13.37 -31.36 2.08
CA ASP A 306 12.62 -32.61 2.23
C ASP A 306 11.26 -32.41 2.93
N GLY A 307 10.46 -33.47 2.99
CA GLY A 307 9.13 -33.47 3.59
C GLY A 307 9.13 -33.31 5.12
N ALA A 308 10.28 -33.50 5.77
CA ALA A 308 10.48 -33.22 7.19
C ALA A 308 10.89 -31.76 7.44
N GLY A 309 11.11 -30.97 6.39
CA GLY A 309 11.54 -29.58 6.45
C GLY A 309 13.06 -29.40 6.55
N SER A 310 13.84 -30.48 6.45
CA SER A 310 15.30 -30.37 6.40
C SER A 310 15.73 -29.82 5.05
N SER A 311 16.69 -28.90 5.04
CA SER A 311 17.23 -28.35 3.79
C SER A 311 18.68 -28.74 3.60
N LEU A 312 19.03 -29.09 2.37
CA LEU A 312 20.39 -29.33 1.90
C LEU A 312 20.69 -28.34 0.78
N SER A 313 21.81 -27.62 0.86
CA SER A 313 22.26 -26.75 -0.20
C SER A 313 23.36 -27.43 -1.01
N ALA A 314 23.37 -27.21 -2.32
CA ALA A 314 24.37 -27.72 -3.24
C ALA A 314 24.79 -26.62 -4.20
N ARG A 315 26.10 -26.48 -4.43
CA ARG A 315 26.68 -25.47 -5.32
C ARG A 315 27.57 -26.11 -6.37
N VAL A 316 27.54 -25.55 -7.58
CA VAL A 316 28.48 -25.84 -8.65
C VAL A 316 29.73 -24.97 -8.45
N THR A 317 30.88 -25.60 -8.25
CA THR A 317 32.17 -24.93 -8.13
C THR A 317 32.65 -24.41 -9.50
N PRO A 318 33.64 -23.49 -9.55
CA PRO A 318 34.17 -22.97 -10.82
C PRO A 318 34.72 -24.04 -11.76
N ASP A 319 35.19 -25.18 -11.23
CA ASP A 319 35.66 -26.36 -11.98
C ASP A 319 34.53 -27.33 -12.38
N GLY A 320 33.27 -26.95 -12.15
CA GLY A 320 32.08 -27.70 -12.59
C GLY A 320 31.68 -28.87 -11.69
N ARG A 321 32.26 -29.00 -10.49
CA ARG A 321 31.87 -30.03 -9.52
C ARG A 321 30.69 -29.57 -8.69
N ILE A 322 29.83 -30.51 -8.30
CA ILE A 322 28.72 -30.24 -7.38
C ILE A 322 29.20 -30.56 -5.98
N VAL A 323 29.14 -29.58 -5.09
CA VAL A 323 29.53 -29.70 -3.69
C VAL A 323 28.32 -29.43 -2.81
N ARG A 324 28.10 -30.30 -1.82
CA ARG A 324 27.08 -30.10 -0.78
C ARG A 324 27.58 -29.09 0.25
N GLU A 325 26.77 -28.07 0.52
CA GLU A 325 26.96 -27.15 1.64
C GLU A 325 26.04 -27.62 2.79
N GLY A 326 26.67 -27.88 3.94
CA GLY A 326 26.04 -28.48 5.13
C GLY A 326 25.40 -27.44 6.03
#